data_AF-A0A950CGJ5-F1
#
_entry.id   AF-A0A950CGJ5-F1
#
_cell.length_a   1.000
_cell.length_b   1.000
_cell.length_c   1.000
_cell.angle_alpha   90.00
_cell.angle_beta   90.00
_cell.angle_gamma   90.00
#
_symmetry.space_group_name_H-M   'P 1'
#
loop_
_entity.id
_entity.type
_entity.pdbx_description
1 polymer ?
#
loop_
_entity_poly.entity_id
_entity_poly.type
_entity_poly.pdbx_seq_one_letter_code
_entity_poly.pdbx_strand_id
1 'polypeptide(L)'
;WKYFWSNFPATTPLATMVEYAHRRHWVEQYHEEAKTELGWDQYQGRRWDGFHRHAVTIMLSYSFLVWLEVRERQQRIVRGRRRVAFSPTPGPPAAAAATAPSPAQ
;
A
#
# COMPACT_ATOMS: atom_id res chain seq x y z
N TRP A 1 21.79 -22.18 6.72
CA TRP A 1 21.45 -21.20 7.75
C TRP A 1 21.80 -19.81 7.24
N LYS A 2 20.86 -18.86 7.21
CA LYS A 2 21.12 -17.44 6.87
C LYS A 2 21.15 -16.65 8.17
N TYR A 3 22.28 -16.02 8.46
CA TYR A 3 22.47 -15.17 9.64
C TYR A 3 22.52 -13.70 9.21
N PHE A 4 21.96 -12.81 10.04
CA PHE A 4 21.98 -11.36 9.81
C PHE A 4 22.69 -10.68 10.98
N TRP A 5 23.65 -9.81 10.66
CA TRP A 5 24.32 -8.97 11.64
C TRP A 5 23.58 -7.63 11.76
N SER A 6 23.37 -7.15 12.98
CA SER A 6 22.75 -5.84 13.19
C SER A 6 23.28 -5.16 14.46
N ASN A 7 23.33 -3.84 14.46
CA ASN A 7 23.72 -3.02 15.61
C ASN A 7 22.50 -2.51 16.40
N PHE A 8 21.36 -3.20 16.33
CA PHE A 8 20.16 -2.81 17.09
C PHE A 8 20.35 -3.08 18.59
N PRO A 9 19.74 -2.26 19.47
CA PRO A 9 19.68 -2.57 20.90
C PRO A 9 19.02 -3.93 21.16
N ALA A 10 19.47 -4.65 22.18
CA ALA A 10 18.94 -5.96 22.55
C ALA A 10 17.44 -5.96 22.92
N THR A 11 16.88 -4.79 23.25
CA THR A 11 15.47 -4.58 23.53
C THR A 11 14.60 -4.47 22.26
N THR A 12 15.21 -4.42 21.07
CA THR A 12 14.48 -4.26 19.80
C THR A 12 13.70 -5.53 19.47
N PRO A 13 12.40 -5.44 19.17
CA PRO A 13 11.61 -6.61 18.78
C PRO A 13 12.15 -7.25 17.49
N LEU A 14 12.18 -8.59 17.44
CA LEU A 14 12.60 -9.33 16.25
C LEU A 14 11.79 -8.94 15.00
N ALA A 15 10.49 -8.67 15.17
CA ALA A 15 9.61 -8.23 14.08
C ALA A 15 10.13 -6.95 13.40
N THR A 16 10.57 -5.97 14.20
CA THR A 16 11.16 -4.72 13.70
C THR A 16 12.47 -4.99 12.96
N MET A 17 13.33 -5.86 13.49
CA MET A 17 14.59 -6.22 12.83
C MET A 17 14.37 -6.89 11.47
N VAL A 18 13.38 -7.79 11.37
CA VAL A 18 13.00 -8.45 10.12
C VAL A 18 12.42 -7.44 9.12
N GLU A 19 11.58 -6.51 9.59
CA GLU A 19 11.04 -5.44 8.73
C GLU A 19 12.18 -4.61 8.11
N TYR A 20 13.17 -4.19 8.92
CA TYR A 20 14.34 -3.46 8.42
C TYR A 20 15.18 -4.30 7.45
N ALA A 21 15.35 -5.60 7.71
CA ALA A 21 16.06 -6.49 6.79
C ALA A 21 15.36 -6.56 5.42
N HIS A 22 14.03 -6.57 5.42
CA HIS A 22 13.22 -6.56 4.19
C HIS A 22 13.22 -5.21 3.46
N ARG A 23 13.54 -4.10 4.14
CA ARG A 23 13.65 -2.78 3.47
C ARG A 23 14.72 -2.75 2.39
N ARG A 24 15.76 -3.57 2.49
CA ARG A 24 16.81 -3.66 1.47
C ARG A 24 16.26 -3.95 0.06
N HIS A 25 15.22 -4.78 -0.02
CA HIS A 25 14.63 -5.14 -1.31
C HIS A 25 14.06 -3.93 -2.06
N TRP A 26 13.53 -2.93 -1.35
CA TRP A 26 13.03 -1.70 -1.97
C TRP A 26 14.12 -0.89 -2.68
N VAL A 27 15.36 -0.96 -2.20
CA VAL A 27 16.49 -0.29 -2.86
C VAL A 27 16.85 -0.98 -4.17
N GLU A 28 16.73 -2.31 -4.22
CA GLU A 28 16.97 -3.10 -5.44
C GLU A 28 15.87 -2.81 -6.47
N GLN A 29 14.60 -2.81 -6.05
CA GLN A 29 13.47 -2.43 -6.91
C GLN A 29 13.61 -1.00 -7.46
N TYR A 30 13.95 -0.03 -6.61
CA TYR A 30 14.23 1.34 -7.07
C TYR A 30 15.27 1.39 -8.19
N HIS A 31 16.38 0.65 -8.08
CA HIS A 31 17.41 0.66 -9.12
C HIS A 31 16.97 0.03 -10.43
N GLU A 32 16.13 -1.00 -10.38
CA GLU A 32 15.58 -1.65 -11.58
C GLU A 32 14.58 -0.73 -12.28
N GLU A 33 13.64 -0.15 -11.53
CA GLU A 33 12.62 0.77 -12.03
C GLU A 33 13.23 2.08 -12.53
N ALA A 34 14.19 2.66 -11.80
CA ALA A 34 14.85 3.91 -12.21
C ALA A 34 15.61 3.74 -13.54
N LYS A 35 16.20 2.57 -13.80
CA LYS A 35 16.82 2.27 -15.09
C LYS A 35 15.79 2.07 -16.18
N THR A 36 14.79 1.23 -15.92
CA THR A 36 13.83 0.79 -16.94
C THR A 36 12.85 1.89 -17.33
N GLU A 37 12.33 2.63 -16.36
CA GLU A 37 11.24 3.60 -16.56
C GLU A 37 11.72 5.04 -16.67
N LEU A 38 12.76 5.41 -15.92
CA LEU A 38 13.22 6.80 -15.79
C LEU A 38 14.52 7.09 -16.54
N GLY A 39 15.10 6.09 -17.20
CA GLY A 39 16.30 6.25 -18.03
C GLY A 39 17.55 6.59 -17.22
N TRP A 40 17.72 5.99 -16.05
CA TRP A 40 18.91 6.17 -15.22
C TRP A 40 20.21 5.81 -15.95
N ASP A 41 20.17 4.81 -16.82
CA ASP A 41 21.31 4.35 -17.62
C ASP A 41 21.45 5.08 -18.97
N GLN A 42 20.52 5.99 -19.31
CA GLN A 42 20.50 6.69 -20.60
C GLN A 42 21.30 8.00 -20.59
N TYR A 43 22.07 8.28 -19.53
CA TYR A 43 22.93 9.46 -19.47
C TYR A 43 24.16 9.31 -20.37
N GLN A 44 24.22 10.10 -21.45
CA GLN A 44 25.31 10.04 -22.44
C GLN A 44 26.41 11.10 -22.23
N GLY A 45 26.27 11.95 -21.22
CA GLY A 45 27.26 13.00 -20.95
C GLY A 45 28.54 12.46 -20.30
N ARG A 46 29.64 13.20 -20.42
CA ARG A 46 30.93 12.85 -19.81
C ARG A 46 31.29 13.67 -18.56
N ARG A 47 30.43 14.61 -18.17
CA ARG A 47 30.69 15.51 -17.04
C ARG A 47 30.03 14.97 -15.78
N TRP A 48 30.79 14.92 -14.70
CA TRP A 48 30.32 14.50 -13.38
C TRP A 48 29.13 15.34 -12.90
N ASP A 49 29.21 16.66 -13.04
CA ASP A 49 28.13 17.56 -12.63
C ASP A 49 26.83 17.34 -13.43
N GLY A 50 26.96 16.98 -14.70
CA GLY A 50 25.83 16.68 -15.56
C GLY A 50 25.16 15.36 -15.14
N PHE A 51 25.97 14.34 -14.83
CA PHE A 51 25.48 13.07 -14.30
C PHE A 51 24.74 13.28 -12.97
N HIS A 52 25.29 14.08 -12.06
CA HIS A 52 24.64 14.39 -10.79
C HIS A 52 23.28 15.06 -10.94
N ARG A 53 23.18 16.05 -11.82
CA ARG A 53 21.89 16.72 -12.09
C ARG A 53 20.86 15.75 -12.67
N HIS A 54 21.30 14.85 -13.56
CA HIS A 54 20.46 13.77 -14.10
C HIS A 54 19.99 12.83 -13.00
N ALA A 55 20.91 12.33 -12.18
CA ALA A 55 20.63 11.43 -11.05
C ALA A 55 19.63 12.05 -10.05
N VAL A 56 19.82 13.31 -9.67
CA VAL A 56 18.91 14.02 -8.77
C VAL A 56 17.52 14.18 -9.40
N THR A 57 17.45 14.50 -10.69
CA THR A 57 16.17 14.61 -11.42
C THR A 57 15.42 13.29 -11.41
N ILE A 58 16.11 12.17 -11.64
CA ILE A 58 15.47 10.84 -11.60
C ILE A 58 15.03 10.47 -10.19
N MET A 59 15.87 10.71 -9.17
CA MET A 59 15.49 10.47 -7.77
C MET A 59 14.24 11.26 -7.38
N LEU A 60 14.13 12.52 -7.82
CA LEU A 60 12.97 13.36 -7.56
C LEU A 60 11.71 12.85 -8.28
N SER A 61 11.82 12.52 -9.57
CA SER A 61 10.72 11.97 -10.36
C SER A 61 10.21 10.65 -9.80
N TYR A 62 11.12 9.74 -9.43
CA TYR A 62 10.76 8.47 -8.79
C TYR A 62 10.03 8.71 -7.46
N SER A 63 10.57 9.57 -6.61
CA SER A 63 9.95 9.90 -5.33
C SER A 63 8.54 10.48 -5.51
N PHE A 64 8.34 11.29 -6.54
CA PHE A 64 7.03 11.82 -6.88
C PHE A 64 6.04 10.73 -7.32
N LEU A 65 6.47 9.78 -8.16
CA LEU A 65 5.65 8.65 -8.61
C LEU A 65 5.26 7.75 -7.44
N VAL A 66 6.21 7.37 -6.59
CA VAL A 66 5.94 6.57 -5.39
C VAL A 66 5.00 7.31 -4.44
N TRP A 67 5.20 8.61 -4.24
CA TRP A 67 4.29 9.42 -3.43
C TRP A 67 2.86 9.43 -3.99
N LEU A 68 2.72 9.57 -5.31
CA LEU A 68 1.42 9.53 -5.98
C LEU A 68 0.75 8.15 -5.81
N GLU A 69 1.48 7.06 -6.00
CA GLU A 69 0.97 5.69 -5.83
C GLU A 69 0.51 5.45 -4.39
N VAL A 70 1.32 5.83 -3.40
CA VAL A 70 0.98 5.68 -1.97
C VAL A 70 -0.27 6.49 -1.65
N ARG A 71 -0.37 7.73 -2.14
CA ARG A 71 -1.54 8.58 -1.94
C ARG A 71 -2.79 7.97 -2.57
N GLU A 72 -2.71 7.44 -3.79
CA GLU A 72 -3.83 6.75 -4.43
C GLU A 72 -4.24 5.50 -3.67
N ARG A 73 -3.28 4.67 -3.24
CA ARG A 73 -3.54 3.46 -2.47
C ARG A 73 -4.27 3.78 -1.17
N GLN A 74 -3.85 4.82 -0.45
CA GLN A 74 -4.52 5.30 0.75
C GLN A 74 -5.96 5.74 0.45
N GLN A 75 -6.18 6.50 -0.63
CA GLN A 75 -7.53 6.90 -1.04
C GLN A 75 -8.41 5.71 -1.43
N ARG A 76 -7.85 4.70 -2.11
CA ARG A 76 -8.58 3.45 -2.45
C ARG A 76 -8.96 2.66 -1.20
N ILE A 77 -8.09 2.60 -0.19
CA ILE A 77 -8.41 1.96 1.10
C ILE A 77 -9.57 2.69 1.79
N VAL A 78 -9.55 4.02 1.81
CA VAL A 78 -10.62 4.83 2.40
C VAL A 78 -11.94 4.64 1.63
N ARG A 79 -11.91 4.63 0.29
CA ARG A 79 -13.10 4.42 -0.55
C ARG A 79 -13.62 2.98 -0.53
N GLY A 80 -12.73 2.00 -0.43
CA GLY A 80 -13.05 0.56 -0.36
C GLY A 80 -13.68 0.12 0.96
N ARG A 81 -13.67 0.98 1.99
CA ARG A 81 -14.36 0.74 3.28
C ARG A 81 -15.86 1.04 3.25
N ARG A 82 -16.47 1.07 2.06
CA ARG A 82 -17.93 1.01 1.91
C ARG A 82 -18.36 -0.42 1.59
N ARG A 83 -17.97 -1.39 2.45
CA ARG A 83 -18.72 -2.64 2.53
C ARG A 83 -20.07 -2.28 3.12
N VAL A 84 -21.08 -2.15 2.26
CA VAL A 84 -22.46 -2.31 2.68
C VAL A 84 -22.47 -3.70 3.35
N ALA A 85 -22.73 -3.73 4.66
CA ALA A 85 -22.96 -4.98 5.35
C ALA A 85 -24.06 -5.70 4.56
N PHE A 86 -23.77 -6.91 4.07
CA PHE A 86 -24.82 -7.81 3.64
C PHE A 86 -25.70 -8.00 4.87
N SER A 87 -26.85 -7.32 4.94
CA SER A 87 -27.88 -7.60 5.93
C SER A 87 -28.52 -8.93 5.55
N PRO A 88 -28.32 -10.02 6.30
CA PRO A 88 -29.19 -11.16 6.17
C PRO A 88 -30.45 -10.80 6.98
N THR A 89 -31.49 -10.30 6.33
CA THR A 89 -32.80 -10.28 6.98
C THR A 89 -33.21 -11.74 7.19
N PRO A 90 -33.51 -12.18 8.43
CA PRO A 90 -34.10 -13.50 8.66
C PRO A 90 -35.51 -13.53 8.07
N GLY A 91 -35.89 -14.67 7.51
CA GLY A 91 -37.18 -14.89 6.85
C GLY A 91 -38.42 -14.57 7.72
N PRO A 92 -39.62 -14.60 7.11
CA PRO A 92 -40.83 -14.04 7.68
C PRO A 92 -41.29 -14.82 8.92
N PRO A 93 -41.83 -14.16 9.96
CA PRO A 93 -42.61 -14.87 10.96
C PRO A 93 -43.98 -15.20 10.37
N ALA A 94 -44.13 -16.46 9.97
CA ALA A 94 -45.43 -17.10 9.99
C ALA A 94 -45.99 -17.03 11.43
N ALA A 95 -47.30 -16.79 11.53
CA ALA A 95 -48.12 -16.86 12.74
C ALA A 95 -48.01 -15.69 13.75
N ALA A 96 -48.81 -14.64 13.56
CA ALA A 96 -49.51 -13.94 14.65
C ALA A 96 -50.38 -12.79 14.12
N ALA A 97 -51.54 -13.09 13.50
CA ALA A 97 -52.64 -12.13 13.38
C ALA A 97 -53.97 -12.85 13.11
N ALA A 98 -54.27 -13.89 13.88
CA ALA A 98 -55.66 -14.28 14.08
C ALA A 98 -56.20 -13.36 15.19
N THR A 99 -56.98 -12.35 14.82
CA THR A 99 -58.12 -11.77 15.57
C THR A 99 -58.63 -10.57 14.77
N ALA A 100 -59.70 -10.77 14.00
CA ALA A 100 -60.54 -9.68 13.53
C ALA A 100 -61.86 -9.75 14.32
N PRO A 101 -62.29 -8.69 15.03
CA PRO A 101 -63.67 -8.60 15.47
C PRO A 101 -64.54 -8.13 14.29
N SER A 102 -65.67 -8.82 14.14
CA SER A 102 -66.76 -8.52 13.22
C SER A 102 -67.41 -7.16 13.54
N PRO A 103 -67.68 -6.28 12.55
CA PRO A 103 -68.61 -5.18 12.73
C PRO A 103 -70.03 -5.62 12.35
N ALA A 104 -70.97 -5.34 13.26
CA ALA A 104 -72.40 -5.48 13.02
C ALA A 104 -72.89 -4.42 12.02
N GLN A 105 -73.50 -4.88 10.92
CA GLN A 105 -74.83 -4.51 10.41
C GLN A 105 -75.12 -5.28 9.12
#